data_AF-A0A9E2KVC1-F1
#
_entry.id   AF-A0A9E2KVC1-F1
#
_cell.length_a   1.000
_cell.length_b   1.000
_cell.length_c   1.000
_cell.angle_alpha   90.00
_cell.angle_beta   90.00
_cell.angle_gamma   90.00
#
_symmetry.space_group_name_H-M   'P 1'
#
loop_
_entity.id
_entity.type
_entity.pdbx_description
1 polymer ?
#
loop_
_entity_poly.entity_id
_entity_poly.type
_entity_poly.pdbx_seq_one_letter_code
_entity_poly.pdbx_strand_id
1 'polypeptide(L)'
;MDHLFADYFKVYHKLNVPGRKTIETYLTYLSNNHQLIPGTRTLLEYLKNKNYRIFAVTNGQKIVQDKRLKDAHLLQYFNDVFISQVIGVQKPSKEMFDYVLKQIDGNSTSTLMIGDSLSSDIQGGVNAHLDTVWFNPHSLHNTTRLKPTYEVHRLTELKELL
;
A
#
# COMPACT_ATOMS: atom_id res chain seq x y z
N MET A 1 -14.92 7.79 13.62
CA MET A 1 -14.92 6.39 13.16
C MET A 1 -15.84 5.50 13.99
N ASP A 2 -16.02 5.77 15.29
CA ASP A 2 -16.74 4.92 16.25
C ASP A 2 -18.17 4.51 15.84
N HIS A 3 -18.88 5.35 15.08
CA HIS A 3 -20.24 5.05 14.64
C HIS A 3 -20.31 4.30 13.30
N LEU A 4 -19.28 4.35 12.45
CA LEU A 4 -19.34 3.80 11.10
C LEU A 4 -19.68 2.30 11.09
N PHE A 5 -19.04 1.53 11.97
CA PHE A 5 -19.32 0.10 12.08
C PHE A 5 -20.68 -0.17 12.71
N ALA A 6 -21.05 0.58 13.76
CA ALA A 6 -22.37 0.42 14.37
C ALA A 6 -23.49 0.70 13.35
N ASP A 7 -23.35 1.76 12.56
CA ASP A 7 -24.29 2.15 11.52
C ASP A 7 -24.31 1.14 10.37
N TYR A 8 -23.15 0.67 9.91
CA TYR A 8 -23.05 -0.37 8.88
C TYR A 8 -23.81 -1.65 9.28
N PHE A 9 -23.55 -2.19 10.48
CA PHE A 9 -24.22 -3.39 10.96
C PHE A 9 -25.72 -3.17 11.20
N LYS A 10 -26.11 -1.98 11.65
CA LYS A 10 -27.53 -1.63 11.83
C LYS A 10 -28.26 -1.53 10.49
N VAL A 11 -27.67 -0.86 9.50
CA VAL A 11 -28.30 -0.60 8.20
C VAL A 11 -28.39 -1.88 7.38
N TYR A 12 -27.28 -2.58 7.20
CA TYR A 12 -27.14 -3.68 6.24
C TYR A 12 -27.41 -5.06 6.85
N HIS A 13 -27.21 -5.22 8.16
CA HIS A 13 -27.36 -6.51 8.84
C HIS A 13 -28.46 -6.54 9.91
N LYS A 14 -29.12 -5.39 10.19
CA LYS A 14 -30.15 -5.25 11.24
C LYS A 14 -29.65 -5.65 12.64
N LEU A 15 -28.36 -5.45 12.90
CA LEU A 15 -27.73 -5.77 14.19
C LEU A 15 -27.33 -4.49 14.92
N ASN A 16 -27.61 -4.44 16.23
CA ASN A 16 -27.07 -3.41 17.11
C ASN A 16 -25.77 -3.93 17.73
N VAL A 17 -24.65 -3.30 17.40
CA VAL A 17 -23.32 -3.70 17.87
C VAL A 17 -22.60 -2.54 18.57
N PRO A 18 -21.76 -2.81 19.57
CA PRO A 18 -20.91 -1.78 20.17
C PRO A 18 -19.84 -1.34 19.16
N GLY A 19 -19.99 -0.15 18.58
CA GLY A 19 -19.16 0.32 17.45
C GLY A 19 -17.66 0.23 17.72
N ARG A 20 -17.19 0.77 18.86
CA ARG A 20 -15.78 0.74 19.27
C ARG A 20 -15.21 -0.68 19.38
N LYS A 21 -15.88 -1.55 20.14
CA LYS A 21 -15.47 -2.95 20.32
C LYS A 21 -15.50 -3.72 19.00
N THR A 22 -16.44 -3.41 18.12
CA THR A 22 -16.54 -4.02 16.78
C THR A 22 -15.35 -3.64 15.91
N ILE A 23 -14.95 -2.36 15.91
CA ILE A 23 -13.76 -1.88 15.19
C ILE A 23 -12.50 -2.52 15.76
N GLU A 24 -12.32 -2.55 17.08
CA GLU A 24 -11.17 -3.18 17.74
C GLU A 24 -11.05 -4.66 17.37
N THR A 25 -12.18 -5.38 17.40
CA THR A 25 -12.25 -6.79 17.01
C THR A 25 -11.90 -6.98 15.54
N TYR A 26 -12.49 -6.18 14.65
CA TYR A 26 -12.20 -6.21 13.22
C TYR A 26 -10.71 -5.95 12.93
N LEU A 27 -10.12 -4.89 13.50
CA LEU A 27 -8.71 -4.56 13.31
C LEU A 27 -7.80 -5.65 13.86
N THR A 28 -8.17 -6.29 14.98
CA THR A 28 -7.43 -7.43 15.54
C THR A 28 -7.38 -8.59 14.54
N TYR A 29 -8.53 -9.04 14.03
CA TYR A 29 -8.56 -10.11 13.03
C TYR A 29 -7.86 -9.71 11.73
N LEU A 30 -8.07 -8.48 11.25
CA LEU A 30 -7.44 -7.98 10.04
C LEU A 30 -5.91 -7.96 10.16
N SER A 31 -5.38 -7.60 11.33
CA SER A 31 -3.94 -7.57 11.61
C SER A 31 -3.28 -8.95 11.62
N ASN A 32 -4.04 -10.02 11.88
CA ASN A 32 -3.54 -11.40 11.82
C ASN A 32 -3.41 -11.94 10.38
N ASN A 33 -3.97 -11.26 9.38
CA ASN A 33 -3.87 -11.68 7.99
C ASN A 33 -2.57 -11.14 7.35
N HIS A 34 -1.55 -11.98 7.27
CA HIS A 34 -0.22 -11.63 6.75
C HIS A 34 0.22 -12.56 5.60
N GLN A 35 -0.74 -13.08 4.83
CA GLN A 35 -0.47 -13.88 3.64
C GLN A 35 0.28 -13.04 2.60
N LEU A 36 1.32 -13.63 2.01
CA LEU A 36 2.15 -12.97 1.02
C LEU A 36 1.65 -13.25 -0.38
N ILE A 37 1.77 -12.24 -1.25
CA ILE A 37 1.64 -12.43 -2.69
C ILE A 37 2.80 -13.32 -3.16
N PRO A 38 2.57 -14.29 -4.06
CA PRO A 38 3.64 -15.11 -4.62
C PRO A 38 4.77 -14.24 -5.20
N GLY A 39 6.01 -14.55 -4.82
CA GLY A 39 7.20 -13.83 -5.27
C GLY A 39 7.59 -12.59 -4.44
N THR A 40 6.83 -12.20 -3.40
CA THR A 40 7.16 -11.01 -2.58
C THR A 40 8.58 -11.06 -2.01
N ARG A 41 8.96 -12.14 -1.30
CA ARG A 41 10.31 -12.25 -0.71
C ARG A 41 11.40 -12.24 -1.77
N THR A 42 11.20 -13.03 -2.82
CA THR A 42 12.12 -13.16 -3.95
C THR A 42 12.35 -11.86 -4.70
N LEU A 43 11.34 -10.98 -4.76
CA LEU A 43 11.48 -9.62 -5.28
C LEU A 43 12.22 -8.72 -4.30
N LEU A 44 11.81 -8.68 -3.03
CA LEU A 44 12.44 -7.81 -2.03
C LEU A 44 13.93 -8.12 -1.84
N GLU A 45 14.31 -9.40 -1.81
CA GLU A 45 15.71 -9.85 -1.77
C GLU A 45 16.48 -9.40 -3.02
N TYR A 46 15.88 -9.55 -4.20
CA TYR A 46 16.48 -9.08 -5.45
C TYR A 46 16.76 -7.57 -5.41
N LEU A 47 15.77 -6.78 -5.00
CA LEU A 47 15.90 -5.33 -4.90
C LEU A 47 16.98 -4.91 -3.90
N LYS A 48 17.04 -5.57 -2.73
CA LYS A 48 18.10 -5.33 -1.74
C LYS A 48 19.48 -5.67 -2.29
N ASN A 49 19.64 -6.81 -2.98
CA ASN A 49 20.91 -7.22 -3.56
C ASN A 49 21.38 -6.28 -4.69
N LYS A 50 20.44 -5.58 -5.34
CA LYS A 50 20.70 -4.54 -6.34
C LYS A 50 20.92 -3.14 -5.72
N ASN A 51 20.95 -3.04 -4.40
CA ASN A 51 21.09 -1.78 -3.65
C ASN A 51 19.95 -0.78 -3.83
N TYR A 52 18.75 -1.23 -4.18
CA TYR A 52 17.56 -0.36 -4.12
C TYR A 52 17.19 -0.04 -2.67
N ARG A 53 16.75 1.20 -2.45
CA ARG A 53 16.05 1.60 -1.22
C ARG A 53 14.57 1.27 -1.39
N ILE A 54 13.99 0.57 -0.42
CA ILE A 54 12.62 0.05 -0.51
C ILE A 54 11.79 0.71 0.58
N PHE A 55 10.67 1.33 0.20
CA PHE A 55 9.78 2.02 1.14
C PHE A 55 8.36 1.51 0.97
N ALA A 56 7.63 1.35 2.07
CA ALA A 56 6.21 1.04 2.03
C ALA A 56 5.41 2.33 2.21
N VAL A 57 4.39 2.57 1.37
CA VAL A 57 3.51 3.73 1.46
C VAL A 57 2.06 3.24 1.47
N THR A 58 1.31 3.48 2.55
CA THR A 58 -0.01 2.86 2.76
C THR A 58 -1.04 3.81 3.37
N ASN A 59 -2.29 3.68 2.93
CA ASN A 59 -3.45 4.34 3.54
C ASN A 59 -4.05 3.55 4.71
N GLY A 60 -3.41 2.44 5.12
CA GLY A 60 -3.90 1.53 6.15
C GLY A 60 -3.75 2.06 7.57
N GLN A 61 -4.36 1.35 8.53
CA GLN A 61 -4.22 1.65 9.95
C GLN A 61 -2.86 1.18 10.48
N LYS A 62 -2.20 2.02 11.29
CA LYS A 62 -0.85 1.75 11.81
C LYS A 62 -0.75 0.37 12.47
N ILE A 63 -1.67 0.06 13.39
CA ILE A 63 -1.68 -1.20 14.13
C ILE A 63 -1.75 -2.43 13.22
N VAL A 64 -2.48 -2.34 12.10
CA VAL A 64 -2.63 -3.43 11.13
C VAL A 64 -1.35 -3.60 10.32
N GLN A 65 -0.80 -2.50 9.79
CA GLN A 65 0.36 -2.53 8.92
C GLN A 65 1.62 -2.96 9.67
N ASP A 66 1.84 -2.43 10.88
CA ASP A 66 2.96 -2.80 11.74
C ASP A 66 2.96 -4.32 12.02
N LYS A 67 1.80 -4.85 12.45
CA LYS A 67 1.66 -6.26 12.82
C LYS A 67 1.82 -7.17 11.61
N ARG A 68 1.19 -6.86 10.47
CA ARG A 68 1.31 -7.66 9.25
C ARG A 68 2.75 -7.74 8.74
N LEU A 69 3.45 -6.61 8.69
CA LEU A 69 4.84 -6.58 8.21
C LEU A 69 5.78 -7.32 9.18
N LYS A 70 5.53 -7.21 10.49
CA LYS A 70 6.28 -7.92 11.53
C LYS A 70 6.07 -9.42 11.43
N ASP A 71 4.82 -9.88 11.43
CA ASP A 71 4.48 -11.30 11.43
C ASP A 71 4.83 -11.97 10.10
N ALA A 72 4.80 -11.22 8.99
CA ALA A 72 5.31 -11.68 7.71
C ALA A 72 6.86 -11.63 7.61
N HIS A 73 7.59 -11.19 8.63
CA HIS A 73 9.04 -11.00 8.59
C HIS A 73 9.51 -10.18 7.38
N LEU A 74 8.77 -9.12 7.03
CA LEU A 74 9.09 -8.25 5.90
C LEU A 74 9.76 -6.93 6.30
N LEU A 75 9.66 -6.51 7.57
CA LEU A 75 10.21 -5.23 8.04
C LEU A 75 11.70 -5.05 7.69
N GLN A 76 12.48 -6.13 7.72
CA GLN A 76 13.91 -6.13 7.39
C GLN A 76 14.25 -5.68 5.96
N TYR A 77 13.30 -5.76 5.02
CA TYR A 77 13.53 -5.35 3.63
C TYR A 77 13.27 -3.85 3.42
N PHE A 78 12.42 -3.23 4.24
CA PHE A 78 12.03 -1.84 4.08
C PHE A 78 12.99 -0.91 4.82
N ASN A 79 13.42 0.15 4.14
CA ASN A 79 14.14 1.26 4.74
C ASN A 79 13.23 2.09 5.66
N ASP A 80 11.96 2.28 5.28
CA ASP A 80 10.95 2.91 6.11
C ASP A 80 9.52 2.55 5.65
N VAL A 81 8.54 2.79 6.53
CA VAL A 81 7.11 2.55 6.31
C VAL A 81 6.30 3.82 6.59
N PHE A 82 5.79 4.43 5.53
CA PHE A 82 4.98 5.65 5.57
C PHE A 82 3.48 5.32 5.60
N ILE A 83 2.80 5.75 6.66
CA ILE A 83 1.40 5.42 6.93
C ILE A 83 0.58 6.70 7.00
N SER A 84 -0.46 6.81 6.16
CA SER A 84 -1.27 8.02 6.06
C SER A 84 -1.90 8.44 7.38
N GLN A 85 -2.30 7.47 8.21
CA GLN A 85 -2.85 7.73 9.55
C GLN A 85 -1.87 8.52 10.44
N VAL A 86 -0.57 8.26 10.29
CA VAL A 86 0.48 8.93 11.07
C VAL A 86 0.83 10.28 10.46
N ILE A 87 0.86 10.37 9.12
CA ILE A 87 1.27 11.57 8.37
C ILE A 87 0.15 12.61 8.29
N GLY A 88 -1.12 12.19 8.36
CA GLY A 88 -2.29 13.05 8.22
C GLY A 88 -2.72 13.32 6.77
N VAL A 89 -2.00 12.75 5.79
CA VAL A 89 -2.27 12.89 4.36
C VAL A 89 -2.27 11.50 3.72
N GLN A 90 -3.14 11.27 2.75
CA GLN A 90 -3.34 9.96 2.12
C GLN A 90 -3.09 10.01 0.61
N LYS A 91 -2.69 8.87 0.03
CA LYS A 91 -2.72 8.68 -1.43
C LYS A 91 -4.18 8.85 -1.94
N PRO A 92 -4.41 9.44 -3.13
CA PRO A 92 -3.44 9.83 -4.15
C PRO A 92 -2.96 11.28 -4.05
N SER A 93 -3.11 11.97 -2.92
CA SER A 93 -2.71 13.37 -2.82
C SER A 93 -1.19 13.50 -3.04
N LYS A 94 -0.80 14.52 -3.82
CA LYS A 94 0.60 14.79 -4.15
C LYS A 94 1.42 15.05 -2.89
N GLU A 95 0.81 15.70 -1.90
CA GLU A 95 1.41 16.04 -0.62
C GLU A 95 1.90 14.80 0.15
N MET A 96 1.23 13.65 0.02
CA MET A 96 1.72 12.38 0.59
C MET A 96 3.06 11.98 -0.02
N PHE A 97 3.19 12.06 -1.35
CA PHE A 97 4.40 11.66 -2.05
C PHE A 97 5.52 12.69 -1.90
N ASP A 98 5.19 13.98 -1.89
CA ASP A 98 6.16 15.05 -1.59
C ASP A 98 6.75 14.88 -0.19
N TYR A 99 5.92 14.53 0.81
CA TYR A 99 6.39 14.21 2.15
C TYR A 99 7.36 13.01 2.11
N VAL A 100 6.97 11.90 1.47
CA VAL A 100 7.82 10.70 1.37
C VAL A 100 9.14 11.00 0.68
N LEU A 101 9.12 11.63 -0.50
CA LEU A 101 10.32 11.98 -1.26
C LEU A 101 11.28 12.85 -0.43
N LYS A 102 10.74 13.81 0.33
CA LYS A 102 11.53 14.63 1.25
C LYS A 102 12.17 13.80 2.38
N GLN A 103 11.43 12.89 3.01
CA GLN A 103 11.95 12.07 4.11
C GLN A 103 13.05 11.12 3.65
N ILE A 104 12.96 10.61 2.42
CA ILE A 104 13.94 9.65 1.88
C ILE A 104 15.09 10.33 1.14
N ASP A 105 15.13 11.67 1.06
CA ASP A 105 16.02 12.42 0.17
C ASP A 105 16.01 11.81 -1.25
N GLY A 106 14.81 11.73 -1.83
CA GLY A 106 14.51 11.05 -3.08
C GLY A 106 14.18 12.03 -4.20
N ASN A 107 14.45 11.60 -5.43
CA ASN A 107 14.08 12.33 -6.64
C ASN A 107 13.03 11.52 -7.43
N SER A 108 12.01 12.21 -7.94
CA SER A 108 10.94 11.61 -8.75
C SER A 108 11.46 10.86 -9.97
N THR A 109 12.54 11.32 -10.61
CA THR A 109 13.15 10.67 -11.78
C THR A 109 13.89 9.36 -11.46
N SER A 110 14.10 9.09 -10.17
CA SER A 110 14.80 7.90 -9.66
C SER A 110 13.92 7.05 -8.74
N THR A 111 12.62 7.34 -8.69
CA THR A 111 11.66 6.71 -7.78
C THR A 111 10.52 6.09 -8.57
N LEU A 112 10.25 4.82 -8.29
CA LEU A 112 9.18 4.03 -8.91
C LEU A 112 8.09 3.72 -7.88
N MET A 113 6.85 4.09 -8.18
CA MET A 113 5.69 3.72 -7.36
C MET A 113 5.09 2.40 -7.85
N ILE A 114 5.09 1.38 -7.00
CA ILE A 114 4.53 0.04 -7.30
C ILE A 114 3.29 -0.17 -6.44
N GLY A 115 2.15 -0.46 -7.06
CA GLY A 115 0.90 -0.72 -6.33
C GLY A 115 -0.22 -1.27 -7.21
N ASP A 116 -1.27 -1.76 -6.57
CA ASP A 116 -2.42 -2.40 -7.22
C ASP A 116 -3.59 -1.43 -7.46
N SER A 117 -3.65 -0.31 -6.73
CA SER A 117 -4.74 0.64 -6.83
C SER A 117 -4.49 1.70 -7.90
N LEU A 118 -5.27 1.67 -8.99
CA LEU A 118 -5.27 2.76 -9.98
C LEU A 118 -5.57 4.13 -9.33
N SER A 119 -6.58 4.18 -8.46
CA SER A 119 -7.06 5.44 -7.86
C SER A 119 -6.17 5.98 -6.75
N SER A 120 -5.35 5.13 -6.10
CA SER A 120 -4.48 5.55 -4.99
C SER A 120 -3.01 5.56 -5.40
N ASP A 121 -2.50 4.43 -5.88
CA ASP A 121 -1.07 4.24 -6.14
C ASP A 121 -0.66 4.88 -7.46
N ILE A 122 -1.37 4.54 -8.54
CA ILE A 122 -1.02 5.00 -9.88
C ILE A 122 -1.36 6.48 -10.03
N GLN A 123 -2.57 6.88 -9.66
CA GLN A 123 -2.94 8.30 -9.63
C GLN A 123 -1.98 9.11 -8.75
N GLY A 124 -1.59 8.56 -7.59
CA GLY A 124 -0.68 9.21 -6.67
C GLY A 124 0.72 9.39 -7.24
N GLY A 125 1.29 8.34 -7.83
CA GLY A 125 2.57 8.41 -8.52
C GLY A 125 2.53 9.40 -9.69
N VAL A 126 1.47 9.38 -10.50
CA VAL A 126 1.28 10.34 -11.59
C VAL A 126 1.21 11.79 -11.07
N ASN A 127 0.45 12.05 -10.00
CA ASN A 127 0.36 13.38 -9.38
C ASN A 127 1.73 13.89 -8.88
N ALA A 128 2.59 12.95 -8.47
CA ALA A 128 3.94 13.20 -7.98
C ALA A 128 5.02 13.11 -9.08
N HIS A 129 4.63 12.91 -10.35
CA HIS A 129 5.56 12.76 -11.48
C HIS A 129 6.55 11.60 -11.30
N LEU A 130 6.11 10.51 -10.69
CA LEU A 130 6.85 9.26 -10.54
C LEU A 130 6.55 8.33 -11.72
N ASP A 131 7.52 7.50 -12.07
CA ASP A 131 7.19 6.29 -12.82
C ASP A 131 6.31 5.38 -11.96
N THR A 132 5.40 4.65 -12.61
CA THR A 132 4.41 3.82 -11.93
C THR A 132 4.37 2.42 -12.51
N VAL A 133 4.31 1.41 -11.64
CA VAL A 133 3.96 0.04 -12.00
C VAL A 133 2.61 -0.30 -11.42
N TRP A 134 1.66 -0.60 -12.30
CA TRP A 134 0.40 -1.18 -11.91
C TRP A 134 0.54 -2.70 -11.77
N PHE A 135 0.48 -3.18 -10.52
CA PHE A 135 0.42 -4.61 -10.24
C PHE A 135 -1.03 -5.10 -10.38
N ASN A 136 -1.31 -5.81 -11.47
CA ASN A 136 -2.65 -6.21 -11.86
C ASN A 136 -2.77 -7.75 -12.00
N PRO A 137 -2.65 -8.54 -10.91
CA PRO A 137 -2.62 -10.00 -10.98
C PRO A 137 -3.92 -10.63 -11.50
N HIS A 138 -5.00 -9.86 -11.55
CA HIS A 138 -6.32 -10.30 -12.01
C HIS A 138 -6.68 -9.80 -13.41
N SER A 139 -5.73 -9.15 -14.11
CA SER A 139 -5.93 -8.60 -15.46
C SER A 139 -7.19 -7.73 -15.56
N LEU A 140 -7.43 -6.91 -14.54
CA LEU A 140 -8.53 -5.96 -14.49
C LEU A 140 -8.42 -4.99 -15.67
N HIS A 141 -9.55 -4.58 -16.23
CA HIS A 141 -9.56 -3.55 -17.27
C HIS A 141 -9.34 -2.17 -16.64
N ASN A 142 -8.40 -1.39 -17.17
CA ASN A 142 -8.22 -0.01 -16.77
C ASN A 142 -9.36 0.85 -17.34
N THR A 143 -10.34 1.18 -16.51
CA THR A 143 -11.49 2.03 -16.86
C THR A 143 -11.23 3.53 -16.69
N THR A 144 -10.00 3.91 -16.37
CA THR A 144 -9.61 5.30 -16.12
C THR A 144 -8.83 5.87 -17.32
N ARG A 145 -8.48 7.16 -17.25
CA ARG A 145 -7.57 7.79 -18.24
C ARG A 145 -6.10 7.66 -17.84
N LEU A 146 -5.81 7.03 -16.71
CA LEU A 146 -4.44 6.86 -16.24
C LEU A 146 -3.68 5.92 -17.17
N LYS A 147 -2.42 6.26 -17.40
CA LYS A 147 -1.47 5.42 -18.12
C LYS A 147 -0.33 5.09 -17.15
N PRO A 148 -0.38 3.92 -16.47
CA PRO A 148 0.79 3.44 -15.74
C PRO A 148 2.01 3.41 -16.67
N THR A 149 3.21 3.67 -16.15
CA THR A 149 4.44 3.51 -16.94
C THR A 149 4.60 2.05 -17.37
N TYR A 150 4.30 1.13 -16.44
CA TYR A 150 4.32 -0.31 -16.66
C TYR A 150 3.10 -0.98 -16.03
N GLU A 151 2.71 -2.12 -16.57
CA GLU A 151 1.73 -3.03 -15.97
C GLU A 151 2.39 -4.41 -15.86
N VAL A 152 2.24 -5.07 -14.71
CA VAL A 152 2.76 -6.41 -14.46
C VAL A 152 1.70 -7.27 -13.79
N HIS A 153 1.68 -8.56 -14.12
CA HIS A 153 0.71 -9.51 -13.57
C HIS A 153 1.31 -10.39 -12.46
N ARG A 154 2.64 -10.50 -12.42
CA ARG A 154 3.38 -11.20 -11.37
C ARG A 154 4.51 -10.34 -10.84
N LEU A 155 4.75 -10.39 -9.54
CA LEU A 155 5.86 -9.64 -8.91
C LEU A 155 7.23 -10.03 -9.48
N THR A 156 7.37 -11.22 -10.06
CA THR A 156 8.63 -11.66 -10.69
C THR A 156 8.96 -10.90 -11.98
N GLU A 157 7.97 -10.36 -12.68
CA GLU A 157 8.16 -9.58 -13.92
C GLU A 157 8.90 -8.26 -13.65
N LEU A 158 8.81 -7.72 -12.42
CA LEU A 158 9.55 -6.53 -12.01
C LEU A 158 11.07 -6.70 -12.09
N LYS A 159 11.58 -7.93 -12.07
CA LYS A 159 13.02 -8.20 -12.22
C LYS A 159 13.55 -7.97 -13.64
N GLU A 160 12.65 -7.98 -14.62
CA GLU A 160 12.99 -7.70 -16.02
C GLU A 160 13.03 -6.18 -16.29
N LEU A 161 12.38 -5.41 -15.42
CA LEU A 161 12.31 -3.94 -15.48
C LEU A 161 13.40 -3.25 -14.63
N LEU A 162 13.94 -3.94 -13.62
CA LEU A 162 14.81 -3.39 -12.55
C LEU A 162 16.15 -4.11 -12.43
#